data_AF-A0A6P0W929-F1
#
_entry.id   AF-A0A6P0W929-F1
#
_cell.length_a   1.000
_cell.length_b   1.000
_cell.length_c   1.000
_cell.angle_alpha   90.00
_cell.angle_beta   90.00
_cell.angle_gamma   90.00
#
_symmetry.space_group_name_H-M   'P 1'
#
loop_
_entity.id
_entity.type
_entity.pdbx_description
1 polymer ?
#
loop_
_entity_poly.entity_id
_entity_poly.type
_entity_poly.pdbx_seq_one_letter_code
_entity_poly.pdbx_strand_id
1 'polypeptide(L)'
;MNVGNPPGYLLKKINNALCSAFPDEDKLEMMVLYELNISLKEVASGRNLKQIVHELLNYCVAQNKLPKLIDGALNQNPGNYELKQLYSEEFKIPSSLLSILFPLPKNIIKAMQQAYQACCPNNLWNDWEDELPDSLAEILKNLDDIPQSTENEKIIVKFVARLLKTGDIPKPIGYKLKKWLEKNANNPSDLLPQSSSQYQTCQQPNLDAQPYLLVKLDSSKQYHQQRQPNYLVSAWFIADLSNYDYSQKKKAILLGTPPAHGESEGNVFSLKDLETLMEFFLTRQIYKDYSCDPIIVFVLPDQLLNHDFERIKIKIRFYERTIGSNYYVYIRSLERFKHFFKDIHHNPEEKQYDKPYNTQCIENWKLLNSSCEIQCHDFFVDVSNFNNHNKLLADLEQRRSKKKAIALKSNTPPCVNIIEVINESATPVALWLKKNDFKTINCQEELDKLLNCKINELPEKVKQQRSEAFGEGNKQEHIGHHLALLWEDPYLLPPQINYTTI
;
A
#
# COMPACT_ATOMS: atom_id res chain seq x y z
N MET A 1 26.39 -13.33 -22.16
CA MET A 1 26.85 -14.28 -23.21
C MET A 1 27.81 -13.59 -24.14
N ASN A 2 28.77 -14.33 -24.71
CA ASN A 2 29.64 -13.92 -25.80
C ASN A 2 28.90 -13.03 -26.83
N VAL A 3 29.51 -11.90 -27.18
CA VAL A 3 29.09 -11.02 -28.29
C VAL A 3 29.34 -11.75 -29.61
N GLY A 4 28.56 -12.79 -29.87
CA GLY A 4 28.56 -13.51 -31.14
C GLY A 4 27.77 -12.69 -32.16
N ASN A 5 28.40 -12.32 -33.27
CA ASN A 5 27.71 -11.67 -34.38
C ASN A 5 26.43 -12.45 -34.75
N PRO A 6 25.27 -11.77 -34.92
CA PRO A 6 24.03 -12.44 -35.29
C PRO A 6 24.23 -13.26 -36.57
N PRO A 7 23.72 -14.50 -36.64
CA PRO A 7 23.92 -15.33 -37.83
C PRO A 7 23.28 -14.68 -39.06
N GLY A 8 23.92 -14.81 -40.23
CA GLY A 8 23.53 -14.08 -41.44
C GLY A 8 22.09 -14.32 -41.90
N TYR A 9 21.48 -15.47 -41.59
CA TYR A 9 20.07 -15.73 -41.88
C TYR A 9 19.13 -14.83 -41.06
N LEU A 10 19.50 -14.51 -39.81
CA LEU A 10 18.74 -13.64 -38.92
C LEU A 10 18.82 -12.18 -39.40
N LEU A 11 20.02 -11.71 -39.76
CA LEU A 11 20.20 -10.39 -40.36
C LEU A 11 19.36 -10.21 -41.64
N LYS A 12 19.23 -11.27 -42.45
CA LYS A 12 18.36 -11.26 -43.62
C LYS A 12 16.87 -11.13 -43.26
N LYS A 13 16.40 -11.85 -42.23
CA LYS A 13 15.01 -11.73 -41.75
C LYS A 13 14.73 -10.33 -41.20
N ILE A 14 15.65 -9.76 -40.41
CA ILE A 14 15.53 -8.41 -39.84
C ILE A 14 15.48 -7.36 -40.96
N ASN A 15 16.35 -7.48 -41.96
CA ASN A 15 16.35 -6.57 -43.11
C ASN A 15 14.99 -6.57 -43.83
N ASN A 16 14.45 -7.76 -44.12
CA ASN A 16 13.15 -7.87 -44.77
C ASN A 16 12.02 -7.24 -43.92
N ALA A 17 11.99 -7.52 -42.62
CA ALA A 17 10.96 -7.00 -41.72
C ALA A 17 11.03 -5.47 -41.58
N LEU A 18 12.23 -4.89 -41.52
CA LEU A 18 12.41 -3.43 -41.51
C LEU A 18 11.97 -2.80 -42.83
N CYS A 19 12.29 -3.42 -43.98
CA CYS A 19 11.80 -2.96 -45.28
C CYS A 19 10.26 -3.04 -45.37
N SER A 20 9.65 -4.07 -44.79
CA SER A 20 8.18 -4.24 -44.74
C SER A 20 7.51 -3.23 -43.81
N ALA A 21 8.12 -2.92 -42.68
CA ALA A 21 7.60 -1.95 -41.71
C ALA A 21 7.77 -0.50 -42.15
N PHE A 22 8.84 -0.21 -42.90
CA PHE A 22 9.18 1.12 -43.40
C PHE A 22 9.45 1.05 -44.90
N PRO A 23 8.42 0.92 -45.75
CA PRO A 23 8.59 0.82 -47.21
C PRO A 23 9.07 2.13 -47.86
N ASP A 24 9.27 3.17 -47.06
CA ASP A 24 9.62 4.53 -47.44
C ASP A 24 10.83 4.99 -46.61
N GLU A 25 11.81 5.61 -47.27
CA GLU A 25 13.08 6.01 -46.65
C GLU A 25 12.87 7.09 -45.58
N ASP A 26 11.98 8.05 -45.81
CA ASP A 26 11.71 9.12 -44.85
C ASP A 26 11.09 8.57 -43.55
N LYS A 27 10.22 7.56 -43.66
CA LYS A 27 9.67 6.87 -42.48
C LYS A 27 10.72 6.09 -41.71
N LEU A 28 11.67 5.47 -42.40
CA LEU A 28 12.81 4.80 -41.77
C LEU A 28 13.72 5.83 -41.08
N GLU A 29 14.00 6.95 -41.74
CA GLU A 29 14.81 8.04 -41.21
C GLU A 29 14.21 8.62 -39.92
N MET A 30 12.90 8.87 -39.92
CA MET A 30 12.18 9.32 -38.71
C MET A 30 12.27 8.30 -37.57
N MET A 31 12.10 7.00 -37.85
CA MET A 31 12.21 5.97 -36.81
C MET A 31 13.62 5.91 -36.21
N VAL A 32 14.65 5.92 -37.06
CA VAL A 32 16.05 5.87 -36.59
C VAL A 32 16.40 7.12 -35.79
N LEU A 33 15.97 8.29 -36.25
CA LEU A 33 16.22 9.54 -35.53
C LEU A 33 15.52 9.55 -34.16
N TYR A 34 14.24 9.21 -34.09
CA TYR A 34 13.49 9.32 -32.84
C TYR A 34 13.79 8.21 -31.83
N GLU A 35 14.08 7.00 -32.30
CA GLU A 35 14.27 5.85 -31.41
C GLU A 35 15.75 5.61 -31.09
N LEU A 36 16.67 5.99 -31.97
CA LEU A 36 18.10 5.77 -31.80
C LEU A 36 18.90 7.07 -31.57
N ASN A 37 18.31 8.23 -31.87
CA ASN A 37 18.97 9.54 -31.87
C ASN A 37 20.18 9.57 -32.82
N ILE A 38 19.98 9.05 -34.03
CA ILE A 38 21.02 8.91 -35.06
C ILE A 38 20.45 9.36 -36.41
N SER A 39 21.24 10.09 -37.18
CA SER A 39 20.87 10.45 -38.56
C SER A 39 21.09 9.25 -39.49
N LEU A 40 20.03 8.82 -40.19
CA LEU A 40 20.12 7.66 -41.10
C LEU A 40 21.20 7.86 -42.17
N LYS A 41 21.30 9.08 -42.71
CA LYS A 41 22.26 9.45 -43.77
C LYS A 41 23.71 9.44 -43.31
N GLU A 42 23.97 9.54 -42.00
CA GLU A 42 25.32 9.48 -41.43
C GLU A 42 25.82 8.04 -41.26
N VAL A 43 24.91 7.07 -41.12
CA VAL A 43 25.24 5.69 -40.74
C VAL A 43 24.89 4.66 -41.80
N ALA A 44 24.08 5.02 -42.79
CA ALA A 44 23.67 4.14 -43.88
C ALA A 44 23.55 4.91 -45.18
N SER A 45 24.06 4.32 -46.26
CA SER A 45 23.88 4.82 -47.62
C SER A 45 23.65 3.66 -48.57
N GLY A 46 22.87 3.86 -49.63
CA GLY A 46 22.54 2.80 -50.55
C GLY A 46 21.78 3.29 -51.76
N ARG A 47 21.74 2.47 -52.81
CA ARG A 47 21.01 2.81 -54.04
C ARG A 47 19.52 2.46 -53.98
N ASN A 48 19.10 1.77 -52.91
CA ASN A 48 17.70 1.44 -52.62
C ASN A 48 17.52 1.15 -51.13
N LEU A 49 16.27 1.22 -50.67
CA LEU A 49 15.88 1.00 -49.28
C LEU A 49 16.47 -0.27 -48.66
N LYS A 50 16.51 -1.38 -49.40
CA LYS A 50 17.03 -2.66 -48.89
C LYS A 50 18.54 -2.61 -48.59
N GLN A 51 19.29 -1.86 -49.39
CA GLN A 51 20.71 -1.59 -49.13
C GLN A 51 20.87 -0.64 -47.94
N ILE A 52 20.06 0.41 -47.86
CA ILE A 52 20.08 1.37 -46.74
C ILE A 52 19.78 0.66 -45.42
N VAL A 53 18.74 -0.17 -45.36
CA VAL A 53 18.41 -0.98 -44.19
C VAL A 53 19.54 -1.97 -43.85
N HIS A 54 20.20 -2.55 -44.85
CA HIS A 54 21.33 -3.46 -44.62
C HIS A 54 22.53 -2.75 -43.96
N GLU A 55 22.91 -1.57 -44.45
CA GLU A 55 24.01 -0.78 -43.89
C GLU A 55 23.67 -0.29 -42.47
N LEU A 56 22.43 0.16 -42.26
CA LEU A 56 21.93 0.52 -40.92
C LEU A 56 22.02 -0.67 -39.96
N LEU A 57 21.68 -1.88 -40.42
CA LEU A 57 21.80 -3.09 -39.61
C LEU A 57 23.25 -3.41 -39.25
N ASN A 58 24.16 -3.33 -40.21
CA ASN A 58 25.59 -3.56 -39.96
C ASN A 58 26.13 -2.57 -38.93
N TYR A 59 25.76 -1.29 -39.06
CA TYR A 59 26.10 -0.26 -38.08
C TYR A 59 25.54 -0.57 -36.69
N CYS A 60 24.25 -0.91 -36.58
CA CYS A 60 23.63 -1.22 -35.30
C CYS A 60 24.19 -2.51 -34.67
N VAL A 61 24.60 -3.50 -35.45
CA VAL A 61 25.32 -4.68 -34.94
C VAL A 61 26.68 -4.27 -34.36
N ALA A 62 27.47 -3.48 -35.10
CA ALA A 62 28.78 -3.03 -34.67
C ALA A 62 28.74 -2.16 -33.40
N GLN A 63 27.63 -1.44 -33.19
CA GLN A 63 27.43 -0.55 -32.04
C GLN A 63 26.60 -1.19 -30.92
N ASN A 64 26.26 -2.47 -31.01
CA ASN A 64 25.38 -3.17 -30.07
C ASN A 64 24.00 -2.48 -29.88
N LYS A 65 23.51 -1.80 -30.93
CA LYS A 65 22.22 -1.08 -30.99
C LYS A 65 21.12 -1.87 -31.70
N LEU A 66 21.39 -3.10 -32.11
CA LEU A 66 20.41 -3.95 -32.81
C LEU A 66 19.09 -4.14 -32.02
N PRO A 67 19.09 -4.39 -30.69
CA PRO A 67 17.85 -4.49 -29.92
C PRO A 67 17.02 -3.20 -29.96
N LYS A 68 17.69 -2.05 -29.79
CA LYS A 68 17.07 -0.73 -29.79
C LYS A 68 16.49 -0.36 -31.17
N LEU A 69 17.16 -0.75 -32.25
CA LEU A 69 16.65 -0.58 -33.62
C LEU A 69 15.34 -1.33 -33.83
N ILE A 70 15.29 -2.58 -33.39
CA ILE A 70 14.13 -3.44 -33.60
C ILE A 70 12.96 -2.99 -32.69
N ASP A 71 13.24 -2.59 -31.45
CA ASP A 71 12.20 -2.02 -30.56
C ASP A 71 11.65 -0.70 -31.08
N GLY A 72 12.52 0.19 -31.56
CA GLY A 72 12.11 1.42 -32.20
C GLY A 72 11.19 1.16 -33.39
N ALA A 73 11.56 0.19 -34.22
CA ALA A 73 10.77 -0.24 -35.36
C ALA A 73 9.37 -0.77 -34.96
N LEU A 74 9.28 -1.57 -33.90
CA LEU A 74 8.00 -2.09 -33.40
C LEU A 74 7.16 -1.07 -32.65
N ASN A 75 7.78 -0.14 -31.93
CA ASN A 75 7.06 0.97 -31.28
C ASN A 75 6.38 1.88 -32.31
N GLN A 76 7.08 2.17 -33.40
CA GLN A 76 6.55 3.01 -34.49
C GLN A 76 5.58 2.23 -35.39
N ASN A 77 5.76 0.93 -35.55
CA ASN A 77 4.89 0.08 -36.35
C ASN A 77 4.45 -1.20 -35.61
N PRO A 78 3.62 -1.06 -34.55
CA PRO A 78 3.21 -2.19 -33.71
C PRO A 78 2.24 -3.12 -34.43
N GLY A 79 1.82 -2.80 -35.66
CA GLY A 79 0.97 -3.62 -36.51
C GLY A 79 1.74 -4.59 -37.40
N ASN A 80 3.02 -4.35 -37.69
CA ASN A 80 3.77 -5.11 -38.69
C ASN A 80 3.97 -6.58 -38.28
N TYR A 81 3.53 -7.50 -39.14
CA TYR A 81 3.53 -8.95 -38.88
C TYR A 81 4.94 -9.53 -38.89
N GLU A 82 5.81 -9.12 -39.83
CA GLU A 82 7.16 -9.65 -39.99
C GLU A 82 8.06 -9.27 -38.81
N LEU A 83 7.93 -8.04 -38.29
CA LEU A 83 8.62 -7.61 -37.07
C LEU A 83 8.16 -8.40 -35.84
N LYS A 84 6.86 -8.71 -35.73
CA LYS A 84 6.35 -9.57 -34.63
C LYS A 84 6.83 -11.02 -34.77
N GLN A 85 6.88 -11.53 -35.99
CA GLN A 85 7.30 -12.90 -36.28
C GLN A 85 8.77 -13.10 -35.90
N LEU A 86 9.63 -12.10 -36.15
CA LEU A 86 11.03 -12.11 -35.71
C LEU A 86 11.17 -12.36 -34.21
N TYR A 87 10.41 -11.67 -33.35
CA TYR A 87 10.48 -11.91 -31.91
C TYR A 87 9.92 -13.27 -31.51
N SER A 88 8.87 -13.71 -32.20
CA SER A 88 8.19 -14.95 -31.86
C SER A 88 9.05 -16.17 -32.17
N GLU A 89 9.76 -16.14 -33.30
CA GLU A 89 10.64 -17.24 -33.74
C GLU A 89 11.98 -17.23 -33.01
N GLU A 90 12.61 -16.07 -32.81
CA GLU A 90 13.97 -15.99 -32.26
C GLU A 90 14.01 -16.08 -30.73
N PHE A 91 13.01 -15.51 -30.04
CA PHE A 91 12.98 -15.50 -28.55
C PHE A 91 11.94 -16.47 -27.97
N LYS A 92 11.32 -17.32 -28.81
CA LYS A 92 10.26 -18.28 -28.43
C LYS A 92 9.07 -17.65 -27.69
N ILE A 93 8.79 -16.37 -27.97
CA ILE A 93 7.71 -15.63 -27.31
C ILE A 93 6.41 -15.78 -28.12
N PRO A 94 5.25 -16.08 -27.50
CA PRO A 94 4.01 -16.16 -28.25
C PRO A 94 3.64 -14.83 -28.91
N SER A 95 3.39 -14.84 -30.22
CA SER A 95 2.97 -13.67 -31.01
C SER A 95 1.72 -12.97 -30.46
N SER A 96 0.85 -13.74 -29.80
CA SER A 96 -0.30 -13.24 -29.07
C SER A 96 0.08 -12.33 -27.89
N LEU A 97 1.19 -12.61 -27.19
CA LEU A 97 1.69 -11.77 -26.09
C LEU A 97 2.28 -10.46 -26.62
N LEU A 98 3.08 -10.56 -27.68
CA LEU A 98 3.73 -9.41 -28.31
C LEU A 98 2.69 -8.38 -28.79
N SER A 99 1.56 -8.83 -29.33
CA SER A 99 0.45 -7.97 -29.72
C SER A 99 -0.19 -7.18 -28.58
N ILE A 100 0.05 -7.60 -27.33
CA ILE A 100 -0.44 -6.94 -26.11
C ILE A 100 0.64 -6.05 -25.49
N LEU A 101 1.92 -6.45 -25.56
CA LEU A 101 3.02 -5.74 -24.92
C LEU A 101 3.55 -4.55 -25.73
N PHE A 102 3.67 -4.66 -27.06
CA PHE A 102 4.22 -3.56 -27.89
C PHE A 102 3.39 -2.27 -27.91
N PRO A 103 2.05 -2.28 -27.80
CA PRO A 103 1.27 -1.05 -27.68
C PRO A 103 1.39 -0.34 -26.32
N LEU A 104 2.17 -0.87 -25.36
CA LEU A 104 2.29 -0.28 -24.03
C LEU A 104 3.12 1.02 -24.08
N PRO A 105 2.66 2.10 -23.42
CA PRO A 105 3.39 3.37 -23.41
C PRO A 105 4.76 3.26 -22.70
N LYS A 106 5.73 4.06 -23.15
CA LYS A 106 7.14 4.04 -22.66
C LYS A 106 7.27 4.23 -21.15
N ASN A 107 6.31 4.85 -20.47
CA ASN A 107 6.30 5.01 -19.01
C ASN A 107 6.10 3.68 -18.23
N ILE A 108 5.66 2.61 -18.90
CA ILE A 108 5.50 1.28 -18.31
C ILE A 108 6.83 0.49 -18.27
N ILE A 109 7.88 0.98 -18.95
CA ILE A 109 9.17 0.29 -19.01
C ILE A 109 9.76 0.02 -17.61
N LYS A 110 9.59 0.94 -16.65
CA LYS A 110 10.04 0.74 -15.26
C LYS A 110 9.34 -0.42 -14.57
N ALA A 111 8.04 -0.59 -14.81
CA ALA A 111 7.29 -1.73 -14.27
C ALA A 111 7.71 -3.04 -14.94
N MET A 112 8.04 -3.00 -16.23
CA MET A 112 8.61 -4.16 -16.94
C MET A 112 9.99 -4.53 -16.37
N GLN A 113 10.86 -3.55 -16.10
CA GLN A 113 12.16 -3.78 -15.45
C GLN A 113 12.00 -4.43 -14.07
N GLN A 114 11.05 -3.96 -13.26
CA GLN A 114 10.75 -4.55 -11.94
C GLN A 114 10.21 -5.98 -12.05
N ALA A 115 9.30 -6.22 -13.00
CA ALA A 115 8.78 -7.56 -13.26
C ALA A 115 9.88 -8.52 -13.74
N TYR A 116 10.80 -8.02 -14.57
CA TYR A 116 11.99 -8.74 -15.04
C TYR A 116 12.94 -9.09 -13.89
N GLN A 117 13.29 -8.12 -13.04
CA GLN A 117 14.13 -8.35 -11.86
C GLN A 117 13.54 -9.42 -10.94
N ALA A 118 12.23 -9.39 -10.71
CA ALA A 118 11.53 -10.38 -9.89
C ALA A 118 11.52 -11.79 -10.49
N CYS A 119 11.86 -11.94 -11.78
CA CYS A 119 12.04 -13.22 -12.45
C CYS A 119 13.48 -13.74 -12.40
N CYS A 120 14.46 -12.91 -12.03
CA CYS A 120 15.87 -13.28 -12.00
C CYS A 120 16.21 -14.05 -10.71
N PRO A 121 16.93 -15.19 -10.78
CA PRO A 121 17.36 -15.92 -9.58
C PRO A 121 18.34 -15.11 -8.72
N ASN A 122 18.21 -15.17 -7.39
CA ASN A 122 19.04 -14.44 -6.42
C ASN A 122 20.56 -14.68 -6.53
N ASN A 123 21.00 -15.72 -7.26
CA ASN A 123 22.38 -16.20 -7.26
C ASN A 123 23.17 -15.79 -8.53
N LEU A 124 22.56 -15.07 -9.48
CA LEU A 124 23.15 -14.74 -10.78
C LEU A 124 23.53 -13.26 -10.95
N TRP A 125 23.29 -12.42 -9.94
CA TRP A 125 23.56 -10.97 -9.99
C TRP A 125 25.06 -10.60 -9.94
N ASN A 126 25.95 -11.56 -9.72
CA ASN A 126 27.40 -11.27 -9.68
C ASN A 126 28.03 -11.21 -11.09
N ASP A 127 27.37 -11.74 -12.13
CA ASP A 127 27.95 -11.88 -13.47
C ASP A 127 27.18 -11.13 -14.58
N TRP A 128 26.06 -10.47 -14.25
CA TRP A 128 25.33 -9.62 -15.21
C TRP A 128 25.66 -8.17 -14.88
N GLU A 129 26.41 -7.53 -15.78
CA GLU A 129 26.84 -6.13 -15.70
C GLU A 129 25.68 -5.22 -15.23
N ASP A 130 26.01 -4.27 -14.36
CA ASP A 130 25.17 -3.46 -13.45
C ASP A 130 24.02 -2.63 -14.08
N GLU A 131 23.62 -2.87 -15.33
CA GLU A 131 22.61 -2.07 -16.03
C GLU A 131 21.33 -2.88 -16.33
N LEU A 132 20.18 -2.35 -15.89
CA LEU A 132 18.88 -2.93 -16.20
C LEU A 132 18.57 -2.78 -17.68
N PRO A 133 17.96 -3.78 -18.33
CA PRO A 133 17.56 -3.66 -19.73
C PRO A 133 16.62 -2.47 -19.91
N ASP A 134 16.97 -1.58 -20.85
CA ASP A 134 16.30 -0.29 -21.04
C ASP A 134 15.10 -0.37 -22.00
N SER A 135 14.88 -1.56 -22.57
CA SER A 135 13.91 -1.77 -23.63
C SER A 135 13.15 -3.09 -23.48
N LEU A 136 11.95 -3.15 -24.07
CA LEU A 136 11.11 -4.34 -24.01
C LEU A 136 11.79 -5.53 -24.70
N ALA A 137 12.49 -5.34 -25.83
CA ALA A 137 13.27 -6.42 -26.46
C ALA A 137 14.31 -6.99 -25.54
N GLU A 138 15.02 -6.12 -24.85
CA GLU A 138 16.16 -6.52 -24.05
C GLU A 138 15.68 -7.31 -22.82
N ILE A 139 14.57 -6.87 -22.21
CA ILE A 139 13.84 -7.65 -21.20
C ILE A 139 13.42 -9.02 -21.76
N LEU A 140 12.75 -9.03 -22.90
CA LEU A 140 12.21 -10.25 -23.51
C LEU A 140 13.30 -11.25 -23.93
N LYS A 141 14.41 -10.75 -24.48
CA LYS A 141 15.61 -11.53 -24.79
C LYS A 141 16.22 -12.12 -23.53
N ASN A 142 16.45 -11.28 -22.51
CA ASN A 142 17.07 -11.73 -21.28
C ASN A 142 16.20 -12.74 -20.53
N LEU A 143 14.87 -12.68 -20.68
CA LEU A 143 13.96 -13.68 -20.12
C LEU A 143 14.11 -15.08 -20.76
N ASP A 144 14.44 -15.17 -22.04
CA ASP A 144 14.70 -16.45 -22.73
C ASP A 144 16.06 -17.03 -22.32
N ASP A 145 17.02 -16.18 -21.96
CA ASP A 145 18.35 -16.57 -21.48
C ASP A 145 18.36 -17.09 -20.03
N ILE A 146 17.30 -16.85 -19.23
CA ILE A 146 17.23 -17.37 -17.86
C ILE A 146 17.00 -18.90 -17.90
N PRO A 147 17.85 -19.72 -17.25
CA PRO A 147 17.68 -21.17 -17.21
C PRO A 147 16.32 -21.57 -16.64
N GLN A 148 15.53 -22.33 -17.40
CA GLN A 148 14.27 -22.85 -16.91
C GLN A 148 14.52 -23.92 -15.84
N SER A 149 14.08 -23.67 -14.60
CA SER A 149 14.01 -24.71 -13.57
C SER A 149 13.06 -25.82 -14.02
N THR A 150 13.41 -27.08 -13.77
CA THR A 150 12.77 -28.24 -14.40
C THR A 150 11.29 -28.47 -14.11
N GLU A 151 10.63 -27.75 -13.19
CA GLU A 151 9.26 -28.14 -12.81
C GLU A 151 8.17 -27.08 -12.58
N ASN A 152 8.38 -25.75 -12.56
CA ASN A 152 7.30 -24.85 -12.08
C ASN A 152 7.10 -23.56 -12.89
N GLU A 153 6.49 -23.62 -14.08
CA GLU A 153 6.01 -22.49 -14.89
C GLU A 153 7.07 -21.74 -15.74
N LYS A 154 6.71 -21.41 -16.99
CA LYS A 154 7.59 -20.68 -17.92
C LYS A 154 7.90 -19.27 -17.39
N ILE A 155 9.14 -18.83 -17.56
CA ILE A 155 9.61 -17.55 -17.02
C ILE A 155 8.84 -16.37 -17.64
N ILE A 156 8.52 -16.44 -18.94
CA ILE A 156 7.68 -15.43 -19.60
C ILE A 156 6.27 -15.34 -18.99
N VAL A 157 5.72 -16.44 -18.49
CA VAL A 157 4.43 -16.45 -17.79
C VAL A 157 4.56 -15.78 -16.42
N LYS A 158 5.63 -16.09 -15.68
CA LYS A 158 5.95 -15.41 -14.40
C LYS A 158 6.13 -13.91 -14.61
N PHE A 159 6.83 -13.51 -15.67
CA PHE A 159 7.01 -12.11 -16.02
C PHE A 159 5.68 -11.40 -16.24
N VAL A 160 4.76 -11.98 -17.03
CA VAL A 160 3.43 -11.38 -17.26
C VAL A 160 2.61 -11.30 -15.97
N ALA A 161 2.67 -12.32 -15.10
CA ALA A 161 2.01 -12.28 -13.79
C ALA A 161 2.58 -11.17 -12.89
N ARG A 162 3.91 -11.00 -12.88
CA ARG A 162 4.60 -9.95 -12.12
C ARG A 162 4.31 -8.57 -12.68
N LEU A 163 4.28 -8.42 -14.00
CA LEU A 163 3.94 -7.17 -14.68
C LEU A 163 2.51 -6.73 -14.31
N LEU A 164 1.55 -7.66 -14.30
CA LEU A 164 0.18 -7.43 -13.84
C LEU A 164 0.08 -7.04 -12.35
N LYS A 165 1.07 -7.40 -11.52
CA LYS A 165 1.12 -7.10 -10.08
C LYS A 165 1.85 -5.79 -9.77
N THR A 166 2.84 -5.42 -10.57
CA THR A 166 3.79 -4.33 -10.31
C THR A 166 3.54 -3.08 -11.16
N GLY A 167 2.92 -3.22 -12.32
CA GLY A 167 2.63 -2.12 -13.22
C GLY A 167 1.25 -1.51 -13.01
N ASP A 168 1.17 -0.18 -13.02
CA ASP A 168 -0.09 0.56 -13.23
C ASP A 168 -0.50 0.43 -14.71
N ILE A 169 -0.86 -0.79 -15.12
CA ILE A 169 -1.20 -1.11 -16.51
C ILE A 169 -2.63 -0.61 -16.79
N PRO A 170 -2.84 0.16 -17.88
CA PRO A 170 -4.17 0.58 -18.28
C PRO A 170 -5.14 -0.61 -18.36
N LYS A 171 -6.33 -0.46 -17.75
CA LYS A 171 -7.34 -1.53 -17.59
C LYS A 171 -7.62 -2.34 -18.86
N PRO A 172 -7.74 -1.76 -20.08
CA PRO A 172 -7.98 -2.53 -21.30
C PRO A 172 -6.84 -3.50 -21.65
N ILE A 173 -5.60 -3.13 -21.32
CA ILE A 173 -4.40 -3.91 -21.60
C ILE A 173 -4.17 -4.93 -20.48
N GLY A 174 -4.36 -4.54 -19.22
CA GLY A 174 -4.34 -5.45 -18.07
C GLY A 174 -5.32 -6.62 -18.23
N TYR A 175 -6.53 -6.36 -18.76
CA TYR A 175 -7.49 -7.41 -19.07
C TYR A 175 -7.01 -8.38 -20.17
N LYS A 176 -6.37 -7.86 -21.23
CA LYS A 176 -5.79 -8.70 -22.29
C LYS A 176 -4.65 -9.56 -21.77
N LEU A 177 -3.78 -9.00 -20.92
CA LEU A 177 -2.68 -9.74 -20.28
C LEU A 177 -3.21 -10.81 -19.32
N LYS A 178 -4.25 -10.52 -18.53
CA LYS A 178 -4.89 -11.51 -17.65
C LYS A 178 -5.47 -12.69 -18.45
N LYS A 179 -6.23 -12.39 -19.51
CA LYS A 179 -6.76 -13.42 -20.44
C LYS A 179 -5.67 -14.22 -21.12
N TRP A 180 -4.55 -13.57 -21.45
CA TRP A 180 -3.40 -14.27 -22.01
C TRP A 180 -2.80 -15.23 -20.97
N LEU A 181 -2.66 -14.80 -19.72
CA LEU A 181 -2.12 -15.62 -18.64
C LEU A 181 -3.01 -16.83 -18.32
N GLU A 182 -4.33 -16.64 -18.27
CA GLU A 182 -5.32 -17.73 -18.11
C GLU A 182 -5.20 -18.83 -19.16
N LYS A 183 -4.70 -18.51 -20.36
CA LYS A 183 -4.54 -19.46 -21.47
C LYS A 183 -3.15 -20.11 -21.57
N ASN A 184 -2.13 -19.50 -20.96
CA ASN A 184 -0.73 -19.88 -21.20
C ASN A 184 0.01 -20.32 -19.93
N ALA A 185 -0.55 -20.08 -18.74
CA ALA A 185 -0.02 -20.60 -17.47
C ALA A 185 -0.46 -22.05 -17.24
N ASN A 186 0.41 -22.83 -16.59
CA ASN A 186 0.08 -24.18 -16.14
C ASN A 186 -0.97 -24.16 -15.04
N ASN A 187 -0.85 -23.23 -14.08
CA ASN A 187 -1.82 -22.98 -13.00
C ASN A 187 -2.13 -21.48 -12.87
N PRO A 188 -3.07 -20.94 -13.65
CA PRO A 188 -3.38 -19.51 -13.64
C PRO A 188 -3.83 -18.98 -12.28
N SER A 189 -4.53 -19.80 -11.49
CA SER A 189 -5.08 -19.45 -10.17
C SER A 189 -4.03 -19.18 -9.09
N ASP A 190 -2.81 -19.72 -9.26
CA ASP A 190 -1.69 -19.54 -8.33
C ASP A 190 -0.88 -18.27 -8.67
N LEU A 191 -1.01 -17.78 -9.90
CA LEU A 191 -0.26 -16.65 -10.45
C LEU A 191 -1.11 -15.38 -10.58
N LEU A 192 -2.42 -15.54 -10.74
CA LEU A 192 -3.40 -14.47 -10.71
C LEU A 192 -3.98 -14.37 -9.29
N PRO A 193 -4.16 -13.17 -8.74
CA PRO A 193 -5.01 -12.99 -7.59
C PRO A 193 -6.39 -13.59 -7.92
N GLN A 194 -6.90 -14.50 -7.08
CA GLN A 194 -8.15 -15.18 -7.34
C GLN A 194 -9.26 -14.15 -7.61
N SER A 195 -9.83 -14.21 -8.81
CA SER A 195 -11.04 -13.46 -9.13
C SER A 195 -12.22 -14.16 -8.46
N SER A 196 -12.58 -13.70 -7.26
CA SER A 196 -13.93 -13.85 -6.75
C SER A 196 -14.87 -13.06 -7.65
N SER A 197 -15.56 -13.79 -8.53
CA SER A 197 -16.69 -13.30 -9.29
C SER A 197 -17.86 -13.03 -8.35
N GLN A 198 -18.02 -11.79 -7.90
CA GLN A 198 -19.31 -11.18 -7.61
C GLN A 198 -19.21 -9.67 -7.83
N TYR A 199 -20.06 -9.18 -8.72
CA TYR A 199 -20.06 -7.83 -9.26
C TYR A 199 -20.53 -6.79 -8.24
N GLN A 200 -19.90 -5.62 -8.29
CA GLN A 200 -20.41 -4.28 -7.95
C GLN A 200 -20.81 -3.98 -6.50
N THR A 201 -20.02 -3.12 -5.82
CA THR A 201 -20.44 -1.74 -5.45
C THR A 201 -19.31 -0.97 -4.78
N CYS A 202 -19.24 0.31 -5.13
CA CYS A 202 -18.51 1.43 -4.51
C CYS A 202 -16.98 1.36 -4.34
N GLN A 203 -16.36 2.42 -4.84
CA GLN A 203 -14.92 2.66 -4.86
C GLN A 203 -14.35 2.65 -3.44
N GLN A 204 -13.53 1.64 -3.15
CA GLN A 204 -12.50 1.68 -2.14
C GLN A 204 -11.15 2.02 -2.84
N PRO A 205 -10.27 2.81 -2.22
CA PRO A 205 -8.85 2.48 -2.29
C PRO A 205 -8.70 1.11 -1.62
N ASN A 206 -8.19 0.12 -2.35
CA ASN A 206 -8.11 -1.27 -1.90
C ASN A 206 -7.29 -1.37 -0.59
N LEU A 207 -7.97 -1.40 0.56
CA LEU A 207 -7.36 -1.51 1.91
C LEU A 207 -6.80 -2.91 2.19
N ASP A 208 -7.00 -3.87 1.26
CA ASP A 208 -6.54 -5.26 1.40
C ASP A 208 -5.02 -5.44 1.19
N ALA A 209 -4.29 -4.37 0.87
CA ALA A 209 -2.82 -4.36 0.88
C ALA A 209 -2.23 -3.20 1.68
N GLN A 210 -3.04 -2.57 2.55
CA GLN A 210 -2.61 -1.45 3.37
C GLN A 210 -1.88 -1.98 4.61
N PRO A 211 -0.58 -1.70 4.80
CA PRO A 211 0.13 -2.10 5.99
C PRO A 211 -0.32 -1.29 7.22
N TYR A 212 -0.13 -1.88 8.40
CA TYR A 212 -0.39 -1.27 9.70
C TYR A 212 0.87 -1.31 10.56
N LEU A 213 1.11 -0.20 11.28
CA LEU A 213 2.05 -0.13 12.39
C LEU A 213 1.22 0.02 13.67
N LEU A 214 1.07 -1.07 14.40
CA LEU A 214 0.35 -1.11 15.66
C LEU A 214 1.32 -0.82 16.80
N VAL A 215 1.07 0.22 17.59
CA VAL A 215 1.90 0.66 18.71
C VAL A 215 1.05 0.64 19.99
N LYS A 216 1.37 -0.27 20.90
CA LYS A 216 0.67 -0.45 22.16
C LYS A 216 1.50 0.14 23.30
N LEU A 217 0.86 0.94 24.13
CA LEU A 217 1.43 1.47 25.37
C LEU A 217 0.70 0.81 26.55
N ASP A 218 1.43 0.17 27.45
CA ASP A 218 0.92 -0.28 28.75
C ASP A 218 1.57 0.53 29.87
N SER A 219 0.80 0.89 30.90
CA SER A 219 1.36 1.54 32.09
C SER A 219 2.31 0.59 32.82
N SER A 220 3.53 1.04 33.10
CA SER A 220 4.45 0.26 33.94
C SER A 220 4.02 0.34 35.41
N LYS A 221 3.91 -0.81 36.08
CA LYS A 221 3.68 -0.89 37.53
C LYS A 221 4.97 -0.67 38.34
N GLN A 222 6.12 -0.71 37.69
CA GLN A 222 7.40 -0.46 38.33
C GLN A 222 7.61 1.06 38.41
N TYR A 223 7.89 1.54 39.62
CA TYR A 223 8.32 2.90 39.98
C TYR A 223 7.24 3.92 40.37
N HIS A 224 6.71 3.76 41.58
CA HIS A 224 6.12 4.83 42.39
C HIS A 224 7.13 5.93 42.85
N GLN A 225 8.36 5.97 42.31
CA GLN A 225 9.44 6.85 42.79
C GLN A 225 9.87 7.94 41.78
N GLN A 226 9.50 7.83 40.50
CA GLN A 226 9.79 8.88 39.51
C GLN A 226 8.54 9.76 39.30
N ARG A 227 8.74 11.09 39.23
CA ARG A 227 7.65 12.07 39.07
C ARG A 227 6.97 12.02 37.69
N GLN A 228 7.43 11.19 36.74
CA GLN A 228 6.86 11.08 35.40
C GLN A 228 6.47 9.63 35.08
N PRO A 229 5.29 9.41 34.48
CA PRO A 229 4.82 8.07 34.13
C PRO A 229 5.67 7.48 32.99
N ASN A 230 6.09 6.23 33.17
CA ASN A 230 6.80 5.44 32.17
C ASN A 230 5.89 4.32 31.64
N TYR A 231 6.09 3.95 30.37
CA TYR A 231 5.26 3.03 29.63
C TYR A 231 6.08 1.89 29.03
N LEU A 232 5.49 0.69 29.03
CA LEU A 232 5.96 -0.42 28.22
C LEU A 232 5.42 -0.23 26.81
N VAL A 233 6.32 -0.19 25.82
CA VAL A 233 5.95 0.01 24.42
C VAL A 233 6.18 -1.27 23.65
N SER A 234 5.13 -1.76 22.98
CA SER A 234 5.21 -2.88 22.04
C SER A 234 4.72 -2.43 20.67
N ALA A 235 5.44 -2.79 19.61
CA ALA A 235 5.07 -2.42 18.25
C ALA A 235 5.08 -3.62 17.30
N TRP A 236 4.10 -3.67 16.41
CA TRP A 236 4.00 -4.71 15.38
C TRP A 236 3.73 -4.10 14.02
N PHE A 237 4.39 -4.66 13.01
CA PHE A 237 4.08 -4.39 11.62
C PHE A 237 3.21 -5.50 11.04
N ILE A 238 2.06 -5.14 10.49
CA ILE A 238 1.12 -6.06 9.84
C ILE A 238 1.04 -5.65 8.38
N ALA A 239 1.56 -6.49 7.49
CA ALA A 239 1.65 -6.19 6.07
C ALA A 239 0.29 -6.15 5.37
N ASP A 240 -0.63 -6.98 5.83
CA ASP A 240 -1.93 -7.21 5.22
C ASP A 240 -2.88 -7.76 6.30
N LEU A 241 -3.97 -7.03 6.53
CA LEU A 241 -4.96 -7.38 7.55
C LEU A 241 -5.79 -8.62 7.16
N SER A 242 -5.99 -8.90 5.87
CA SER A 242 -6.78 -10.05 5.40
C SER A 242 -6.14 -11.40 5.75
N ASN A 243 -4.81 -11.40 5.89
CA ASN A 243 -3.99 -12.56 6.23
C ASN A 243 -3.51 -12.54 7.71
N TYR A 244 -3.97 -11.56 8.49
CA TYR A 244 -3.57 -11.39 9.89
C TYR A 244 -4.46 -12.22 10.82
N ASP A 245 -3.82 -12.97 11.72
CA ASP A 245 -4.51 -13.68 12.81
C ASP A 245 -3.84 -13.35 14.15
N TYR A 246 -4.52 -12.55 14.96
CA TYR A 246 -4.06 -12.12 16.28
C TYR A 246 -3.98 -13.26 17.30
N SER A 247 -4.77 -14.32 17.12
CA SER A 247 -4.81 -15.47 18.03
C SER A 247 -3.62 -16.42 17.80
N GLN A 248 -3.23 -16.60 16.54
CA GLN A 248 -2.13 -17.48 16.14
C GLN A 248 -0.80 -16.74 15.91
N LYS A 249 -0.76 -15.42 16.15
CA LYS A 249 0.40 -14.54 15.88
C LYS A 249 0.89 -14.61 14.42
N LYS A 250 0.03 -15.00 13.47
CA LYS A 250 0.46 -15.17 12.08
C LYS A 250 0.53 -13.81 11.40
N LYS A 251 1.58 -13.61 10.60
CA LYS A 251 1.76 -12.47 9.68
C LYS A 251 1.88 -11.08 10.35
N ALA A 252 2.20 -11.02 11.65
CA ALA A 252 2.66 -9.80 12.32
C ALA A 252 4.14 -9.90 12.67
N ILE A 253 4.91 -8.85 12.37
CA ILE A 253 6.33 -8.74 12.68
C ILE A 253 6.47 -7.89 13.94
N LEU A 254 6.95 -8.48 15.05
CA LEU A 254 7.30 -7.73 16.25
C LEU A 254 8.49 -6.81 15.96
N LEU A 255 8.33 -5.53 16.23
CA LEU A 255 9.40 -4.55 16.12
C LEU A 255 10.05 -4.40 17.50
N GLY A 256 11.25 -4.97 17.66
CA GLY A 256 12.06 -4.75 18.86
C GLY A 256 12.31 -3.26 19.09
N THR A 257 12.43 -2.85 20.35
CA THR A 257 12.83 -1.49 20.72
C THR A 257 14.35 -1.35 20.68
N PRO A 258 14.90 -0.13 20.55
CA PRO A 258 16.34 0.08 20.63
C PRO A 258 16.88 -0.46 21.97
N PRO A 259 18.00 -1.20 21.98
CA PRO A 259 18.61 -1.63 23.23
C PRO A 259 18.99 -0.39 24.05
N ALA A 260 18.50 -0.31 25.29
CA ALA A 260 18.95 0.72 26.22
C ALA A 260 20.46 0.56 26.45
N HIS A 261 21.18 1.68 26.58
CA HIS A 261 22.54 1.67 27.08
C HIS A 261 22.53 1.20 28.55
N GLY A 262 22.59 -0.12 28.76
CA GLY A 262 22.63 -0.72 30.09
C GLY A 262 21.61 -1.84 30.26
N GLU A 263 22.10 -3.00 30.66
CA GLU A 263 21.33 -4.19 31.00
C GLU A 263 20.30 -3.88 32.10
N SER A 264 19.02 -3.77 31.73
CA SER A 264 17.93 -3.94 32.68
C SER A 264 16.70 -4.50 31.97
N GLU A 265 16.02 -5.41 32.66
CA GLU A 265 14.81 -6.10 32.21
C GLU A 265 13.72 -5.11 31.80
N GLY A 266 13.29 -5.18 30.53
CA GLY A 266 12.17 -4.42 29.99
C GLY A 266 12.45 -2.93 29.78
N ASN A 267 12.78 -2.53 28.54
CA ASN A 267 12.91 -1.12 28.20
C ASN A 267 11.58 -0.38 28.46
N VAL A 268 11.56 0.51 29.46
CA VAL A 268 10.45 1.44 29.74
C VAL A 268 10.74 2.79 29.08
N PHE A 269 9.70 3.47 28.62
CA PHE A 269 9.81 4.71 27.86
C PHE A 269 8.92 5.81 28.44
N SER A 270 9.43 7.03 28.50
CA SER A 270 8.60 8.21 28.75
C SER A 270 7.84 8.61 27.48
N LEU A 271 6.84 9.50 27.62
CA LEU A 271 6.16 10.06 26.45
C LEU A 271 7.10 10.85 25.53
N LYS A 272 8.20 11.41 26.07
CA LYS A 272 9.20 12.13 25.27
C LYS A 272 10.04 11.18 24.42
N ASP A 273 10.33 9.98 24.92
CA ASP A 273 11.10 8.97 24.19
C ASP A 273 10.31 8.41 23.00
N LEU A 274 9.00 8.61 22.97
CA LEU A 274 8.13 8.10 21.92
C LEU A 274 8.44 8.72 20.55
N GLU A 275 8.91 9.97 20.47
CA GLU A 275 9.30 10.58 19.19
C GLU A 275 10.43 9.78 18.53
N THR A 276 11.49 9.52 19.31
CA THR A 276 12.64 8.71 18.88
C THR A 276 12.23 7.28 18.55
N LEU A 277 11.33 6.69 19.33
CA LEU A 277 10.81 5.35 19.05
C LEU A 277 10.01 5.30 17.76
N MET A 278 9.14 6.27 17.50
CA MET A 278 8.34 6.32 16.28
C MET A 278 9.23 6.52 15.06
N GLU A 279 10.24 7.39 15.15
CA GLU A 279 11.26 7.54 14.11
C GLU A 279 12.00 6.22 13.87
N PHE A 280 12.44 5.54 14.93
CA PHE A 280 13.09 4.24 14.82
C PHE A 280 12.17 3.19 14.20
N PHE A 281 10.89 3.15 14.57
CA PHE A 281 9.95 2.21 13.99
C PHE A 281 9.76 2.48 12.51
N LEU A 282 9.47 3.71 12.10
CA LEU A 282 9.11 4.11 10.72
C LEU A 282 10.30 4.15 9.74
N THR A 283 11.53 4.15 10.22
CA THR A 283 12.74 4.15 9.37
C THR A 283 13.27 2.74 9.06
N ARG A 284 12.61 1.68 9.57
CA ARG A 284 13.01 0.29 9.31
C ARG A 284 12.96 -0.05 7.82
N GLN A 285 13.89 -0.92 7.39
CA GLN A 285 13.96 -1.35 5.99
C GLN A 285 12.73 -2.11 5.51
N ILE A 286 11.97 -2.73 6.44
CA ILE A 286 10.77 -3.51 6.14
C ILE A 286 9.73 -2.72 5.34
N TYR A 287 9.70 -1.39 5.40
CA TYR A 287 8.75 -0.59 4.63
C TYR A 287 9.16 -0.38 3.16
N LYS A 288 10.44 -0.62 2.80
CA LYS A 288 10.93 -0.45 1.42
C LYS A 288 10.30 -1.44 0.44
N ASP A 289 9.82 -2.56 0.96
CA ASP A 289 9.17 -3.62 0.20
C ASP A 289 7.68 -3.33 -0.10
N TYR A 290 7.13 -2.24 0.45
CA TYR A 290 5.72 -1.87 0.33
C TYR A 290 5.55 -0.55 -0.42
N SER A 291 4.50 -0.50 -1.25
CA SER A 291 4.18 0.67 -2.07
C SER A 291 3.41 1.77 -1.33
N CYS A 292 2.94 1.50 -0.11
CA CYS A 292 2.11 2.40 0.68
C CYS A 292 2.66 2.57 2.11
N ASP A 293 2.57 3.79 2.62
CA ASP A 293 2.88 4.10 4.02
C ASP A 293 1.89 3.39 4.97
N PRO A 294 2.34 2.87 6.12
CA PRO A 294 1.46 2.16 7.05
C PRO A 294 0.43 3.08 7.72
N ILE A 295 -0.75 2.53 8.05
CA ILE A 295 -1.67 3.14 9.02
C ILE A 295 -1.07 2.96 10.41
N ILE A 296 -0.92 4.05 11.14
CA ILE A 296 -0.40 4.01 12.50
C ILE A 296 -1.57 3.88 13.46
N VAL A 297 -1.53 2.85 14.31
CA VAL A 297 -2.60 2.56 15.26
C VAL A 297 -2.02 2.56 16.67
N PHE A 298 -2.41 3.55 17.47
CA PHE A 298 -2.03 3.65 18.86
C PHE A 298 -3.08 2.95 19.74
N VAL A 299 -2.68 1.91 20.47
CA VAL A 299 -3.48 1.26 21.51
C VAL A 299 -3.04 1.82 22.86
N LEU A 300 -3.90 2.62 23.48
CA LEU A 300 -3.53 3.55 24.55
C LEU A 300 -4.38 3.33 25.80
N PRO A 301 -3.81 3.47 27.01
CA PRO A 301 -4.61 3.58 28.22
C PRO A 301 -5.51 4.83 28.14
N ASP A 302 -6.67 4.77 28.80
CA ASP A 302 -7.66 5.87 28.78
C ASP A 302 -7.06 7.25 29.11
N GLN A 303 -6.06 7.33 30.00
CA GLN A 303 -5.40 8.59 30.36
C GLN A 303 -4.64 9.25 29.20
N LEU A 304 -4.28 8.48 28.17
CA LEU A 304 -3.52 8.94 27.01
C LEU A 304 -4.39 9.16 25.76
N LEU A 305 -5.69 8.86 25.78
CA LEU A 305 -6.56 9.05 24.61
C LEU A 305 -6.57 10.50 24.09
N ASN A 306 -6.40 11.47 24.97
CA ASN A 306 -6.35 12.89 24.64
C ASN A 306 -4.93 13.42 24.37
N HIS A 307 -3.90 12.58 24.37
CA HIS A 307 -2.51 13.01 24.16
C HIS A 307 -2.21 13.24 22.67
N ASP A 308 -1.30 14.17 22.36
CA ASP A 308 -0.99 14.69 21.01
C ASP A 308 -0.12 13.76 20.14
N PHE A 309 -0.43 12.46 20.07
CA PHE A 309 0.34 11.49 19.28
C PHE A 309 0.43 11.82 17.79
N GLU A 310 -0.62 12.42 17.21
CA GLU A 310 -0.66 12.80 15.81
C GLU A 310 0.24 14.00 15.50
N ARG A 311 0.70 14.74 16.53
CA ARG A 311 1.62 15.87 16.38
C ARG A 311 3.08 15.51 16.60
N ILE A 312 3.38 14.23 16.89
CA ILE A 312 4.75 13.75 17.00
C ILE A 312 5.51 14.09 15.73
N LYS A 313 6.68 14.72 15.92
CA LYS A 313 7.62 15.04 14.87
C LYS A 313 8.65 13.94 14.75
N ILE A 314 8.88 13.47 13.54
CA ILE A 314 9.88 12.46 13.23
C ILE A 314 10.80 12.97 12.13
N LYS A 315 12.06 12.54 12.16
CA LYS A 315 13.00 12.82 11.07
C LYS A 315 13.14 11.58 10.21
N ILE A 316 12.73 11.68 8.95
CA ILE A 316 12.96 10.62 7.97
C ILE A 316 13.97 11.14 6.96
N ARG A 317 15.20 10.61 7.01
CA ARG A 317 16.37 11.10 6.26
C ARG A 317 16.69 12.55 6.59
N PHE A 318 16.49 13.48 5.66
CA PHE A 318 16.82 14.90 5.78
C PHE A 318 15.59 15.80 6.05
N TYR A 319 14.38 15.23 6.18
CA TYR A 319 13.14 16.00 6.34
C TYR A 319 12.46 15.69 7.67
N GLU A 320 12.03 16.74 8.37
CA GLU A 320 11.12 16.64 9.52
C GLU A 320 9.68 16.48 9.00
N ARG A 321 8.94 15.56 9.60
CA ARG A 321 7.53 15.29 9.26
C ARG A 321 6.71 15.16 10.54
N THR A 322 5.45 15.57 10.48
CA THR A 322 4.49 15.33 11.55
C THR A 322 3.66 14.10 11.23
N ILE A 323 3.51 13.19 12.19
CA ILE A 323 2.89 11.88 11.95
C ILE A 323 1.48 12.02 11.36
N GLY A 324 0.61 12.83 11.97
CA GLY A 324 -0.79 12.97 11.56
C GLY A 324 -1.02 13.66 10.22
N SER A 325 -0.05 14.42 9.71
CA SER A 325 -0.13 15.04 8.37
C SER A 325 0.29 14.11 7.24
N ASN A 326 1.04 13.05 7.58
CA ASN A 326 1.66 12.17 6.59
C ASN A 326 1.05 10.77 6.58
N TYR A 327 0.62 10.27 7.75
CA TYR A 327 0.08 8.93 7.95
C TYR A 327 -1.38 9.01 8.39
N TYR A 328 -2.16 7.96 8.10
CA TYR A 328 -3.40 7.74 8.84
C TYR A 328 -3.04 7.39 10.28
N VAL A 329 -3.76 7.96 11.25
CA VAL A 329 -3.54 7.69 12.66
C VAL A 329 -4.85 7.37 13.34
N TYR A 330 -4.92 6.20 13.95
CA TYR A 330 -6.05 5.71 14.73
C TYR A 330 -5.68 5.59 16.20
N ILE A 331 -6.61 6.01 17.05
CA ILE A 331 -6.55 5.80 18.50
C ILE A 331 -7.46 4.63 18.85
N ARG A 332 -7.00 3.78 19.77
CA ARG A 332 -7.75 2.67 20.36
C ARG A 332 -7.57 2.64 21.86
N SER A 333 -8.59 2.20 22.58
CA SER A 333 -8.54 2.05 24.04
C SER A 333 -7.95 0.68 24.41
N LEU A 334 -6.93 0.72 25.25
CA LEU A 334 -6.31 -0.46 25.85
C LEU A 334 -7.29 -1.19 26.78
N GLU A 335 -8.17 -0.45 27.45
CA GLU A 335 -9.16 -0.97 28.39
C GLU A 335 -10.20 -1.80 27.62
N ARG A 336 -10.62 -1.32 26.45
CA ARG A 336 -11.47 -2.08 25.53
C ARG A 336 -10.79 -3.33 25.00
N PHE A 337 -9.51 -3.23 24.66
CA PHE A 337 -8.69 -4.39 24.30
C PHE A 337 -8.68 -5.43 25.44
N LYS A 338 -8.37 -5.03 26.69
CA LYS A 338 -8.37 -5.94 27.85
C LYS A 338 -9.72 -6.61 28.06
N HIS A 339 -10.81 -5.86 27.93
CA HIS A 339 -12.17 -6.39 28.08
C HIS A 339 -12.50 -7.39 26.98
N PHE A 340 -12.15 -7.08 25.73
CA PHE A 340 -12.36 -7.97 24.58
C PHE A 340 -11.70 -9.35 24.79
N PHE A 341 -10.49 -9.40 25.36
CA PHE A 341 -9.79 -10.66 25.63
C PHE A 341 -10.32 -11.41 26.87
N LYS A 342 -10.78 -10.71 27.91
CA LYS A 342 -11.39 -11.38 29.07
C LYS A 342 -12.54 -12.29 28.64
N ASP A 343 -13.39 -11.82 27.72
CA ASP A 343 -14.55 -12.57 27.26
C ASP A 343 -14.24 -13.81 26.41
N ILE A 344 -13.09 -13.82 25.73
CA ILE A 344 -12.63 -14.95 24.91
C ILE A 344 -12.18 -16.11 25.79
N HIS A 345 -11.64 -15.81 26.98
CA HIS A 345 -10.97 -16.79 27.84
C HIS A 345 -11.78 -17.22 29.07
N HIS A 346 -13.00 -16.68 29.30
CA HIS A 346 -13.86 -17.10 30.41
C HIS A 346 -14.74 -18.31 30.05
N ASN A 347 -14.92 -19.19 31.04
CA ASN A 347 -15.78 -20.36 30.97
C ASN A 347 -17.26 -19.94 30.75
N PRO A 348 -18.03 -20.56 29.84
CA PRO A 348 -19.41 -20.16 29.54
C PRO A 348 -20.37 -20.20 30.74
N GLU A 349 -20.03 -20.96 31.79
CA GLU A 349 -20.89 -21.22 32.96
C GLU A 349 -20.89 -20.08 34.01
N GLU A 350 -20.00 -19.09 33.91
CA GLU A 350 -19.89 -17.99 34.90
C GLU A 350 -20.57 -16.66 34.48
N LYS A 351 -21.26 -16.60 33.33
CA LYS A 351 -21.73 -15.31 32.79
C LYS A 351 -23.02 -14.81 33.45
N GLN A 352 -22.88 -13.75 34.26
CA GLN A 352 -23.96 -12.91 34.81
C GLN A 352 -24.41 -11.77 33.88
N TYR A 353 -23.84 -11.64 32.68
CA TYR A 353 -24.17 -10.58 31.70
C TYR A 353 -24.98 -11.13 30.52
N ASP A 354 -26.03 -10.42 30.11
CA ASP A 354 -26.95 -10.82 29.02
C ASP A 354 -26.28 -10.92 27.63
N LYS A 355 -25.08 -10.34 27.44
CA LYS A 355 -24.33 -10.43 26.19
C LYS A 355 -22.81 -10.22 26.37
N PRO A 356 -21.94 -11.05 25.77
CA PRO A 356 -20.49 -10.80 25.75
C PRO A 356 -20.14 -9.49 25.03
N TYR A 357 -19.22 -8.72 25.60
CA TYR A 357 -18.76 -7.44 25.08
C TYR A 357 -18.07 -7.57 23.72
N ASN A 358 -17.29 -8.64 23.50
CA ASN A 358 -16.66 -8.89 22.19
C ASN A 358 -17.70 -9.02 21.07
N THR A 359 -18.79 -9.74 21.33
CA THR A 359 -19.94 -9.89 20.42
C THR A 359 -20.58 -8.52 20.16
N GLN A 360 -20.79 -7.71 21.21
CA GLN A 360 -21.33 -6.37 21.06
C GLN A 360 -20.43 -5.46 20.20
N CYS A 361 -19.11 -5.50 20.41
CA CYS A 361 -18.16 -4.73 19.62
C CYS A 361 -18.20 -5.13 18.12
N ILE A 362 -18.23 -6.44 17.83
CA ILE A 362 -18.31 -6.96 16.46
C ILE A 362 -19.62 -6.55 15.78
N GLU A 363 -20.75 -6.63 16.49
CA GLU A 363 -22.04 -6.23 15.94
C GLU A 363 -22.13 -4.73 15.68
N ASN A 364 -21.69 -3.89 16.62
CA ASN A 364 -21.66 -2.44 16.44
C ASN A 364 -20.78 -2.06 15.24
N TRP A 365 -19.61 -2.71 15.10
CA TRP A 365 -18.72 -2.53 13.96
C TRP A 365 -19.38 -2.92 12.63
N LYS A 366 -20.03 -4.10 12.57
CA LYS A 366 -20.76 -4.56 11.38
C LYS A 366 -21.89 -3.62 11.01
N LEU A 367 -22.63 -3.13 12.00
CA LEU A 367 -23.74 -2.20 11.79
C LEU A 367 -23.27 -0.88 11.19
N LEU A 368 -22.16 -0.34 11.72
CA LEU A 368 -21.52 0.85 11.18
C LEU A 368 -21.02 0.63 9.74
N ASN A 369 -20.32 -0.48 9.47
CA ASN A 369 -19.80 -0.79 8.14
C ASN A 369 -20.90 -1.08 7.12
N SER A 370 -22.02 -1.67 7.53
CA SER A 370 -23.20 -1.84 6.65
C SER A 370 -23.88 -0.51 6.31
N SER A 371 -23.58 0.55 7.06
CA SER A 371 -24.11 1.90 6.85
C SER A 371 -23.18 2.76 5.98
N CYS A 372 -22.26 2.15 5.21
CA CYS A 372 -21.24 2.86 4.44
C CYS A 372 -21.79 3.79 3.34
N GLU A 373 -23.04 3.59 2.91
CA GLU A 373 -23.71 4.47 1.94
C GLU A 373 -24.39 5.69 2.59
N ILE A 374 -24.46 5.73 3.92
CA ILE A 374 -25.11 6.79 4.70
C ILE A 374 -24.06 7.84 5.10
N GLN A 375 -24.47 9.10 5.19
CA GLN A 375 -23.58 10.18 5.60
C GLN A 375 -23.20 10.06 7.07
N CYS A 376 -21.96 10.40 7.41
CA CYS A 376 -21.44 10.35 8.78
C CYS A 376 -22.35 11.07 9.77
N HIS A 377 -22.79 12.28 9.44
CA HIS A 377 -23.63 13.06 10.34
C HIS A 377 -24.94 12.36 10.77
N ASP A 378 -25.45 11.39 10.02
CA ASP A 378 -26.72 10.70 10.33
C ASP A 378 -26.63 9.76 11.54
N PHE A 379 -25.44 9.23 11.84
CA PHE A 379 -25.23 8.29 12.94
C PHE A 379 -24.26 8.79 14.02
N PHE A 380 -23.61 9.93 13.81
CA PHE A 380 -22.83 10.59 14.86
C PHE A 380 -23.74 11.29 15.87
N VAL A 381 -23.71 10.80 17.11
CA VAL A 381 -24.38 11.42 18.24
C VAL A 381 -23.46 12.47 18.85
N ASP A 382 -23.95 13.71 18.94
CA ASP A 382 -23.24 14.80 19.59
C ASP A 382 -23.34 14.67 21.11
N VAL A 383 -22.20 14.43 21.76
CA VAL A 383 -22.12 14.25 23.20
C VAL A 383 -22.55 15.53 23.95
N SER A 384 -22.36 16.71 23.35
CA SER A 384 -22.71 17.99 23.98
C SER A 384 -24.22 18.17 24.19
N ASN A 385 -25.05 17.41 23.48
CA ASN A 385 -26.51 17.42 23.65
C ASN A 385 -26.98 16.72 24.94
N PHE A 386 -26.07 16.07 25.66
CA PHE A 386 -26.40 15.30 26.86
C PHE A 386 -25.81 15.97 28.10
N ASN A 387 -26.67 16.31 29.05
CA ASN A 387 -26.25 16.86 30.35
C ASN A 387 -25.83 15.79 31.37
N ASN A 388 -25.97 14.51 31.02
CA ASN A 388 -25.64 13.37 31.88
C ASN A 388 -25.25 12.16 31.02
N HIS A 389 -24.16 11.50 31.39
CA HIS A 389 -23.64 10.29 30.73
C HIS A 389 -24.65 9.13 30.74
N ASN A 390 -25.47 8.96 31.79
CA ASN A 390 -26.51 7.93 31.83
C ASN A 390 -27.59 8.12 30.77
N LYS A 391 -27.92 9.38 30.44
CA LYS A 391 -28.88 9.68 29.36
C LYS A 391 -28.27 9.40 27.99
N LEU A 392 -26.99 9.71 27.82
CA LEU A 392 -26.25 9.34 26.61
C LEU A 392 -26.28 7.82 26.44
N LEU A 393 -25.88 7.06 27.47
CA LEU A 393 -25.88 5.60 27.43
C LEU A 393 -27.26 5.03 27.05
N ALA A 394 -28.33 5.51 27.68
CA ALA A 394 -29.70 5.10 27.36
C ALA A 394 -30.11 5.43 25.91
N ASP A 395 -29.71 6.59 25.37
CA ASP A 395 -29.94 6.95 23.96
C ASP A 395 -29.17 6.01 23.02
N LEU A 396 -27.91 5.68 23.35
CA LEU A 396 -27.12 4.74 22.56
C LEU A 396 -27.74 3.34 22.56
N GLU A 397 -28.21 2.85 23.70
CA GLU A 397 -28.94 1.57 23.80
C GLU A 397 -30.25 1.59 23.00
N GLN A 398 -31.00 2.69 23.07
CA GLN A 398 -32.23 2.84 22.31
C GLN A 398 -31.97 2.87 20.79
N ARG A 399 -30.91 3.55 20.33
CA ARG A 399 -30.51 3.53 18.91
C ARG A 399 -30.08 2.15 18.47
N ARG A 400 -29.32 1.44 19.31
CA ARG A 400 -28.85 0.08 19.04
C ARG A 400 -30.01 -0.91 18.94
N SER A 401 -30.99 -0.85 19.84
CA SER A 401 -32.19 -1.71 19.77
C SER A 401 -33.01 -1.49 18.49
N LYS A 402 -32.94 -0.28 17.92
CA LYS A 402 -33.51 0.06 16.61
C LYS A 402 -32.59 -0.26 15.42
N LYS A 403 -31.48 -0.97 15.65
CA LYS A 403 -30.45 -1.31 14.65
C LYS A 403 -29.94 -0.08 13.89
N LYS A 404 -29.72 1.04 14.59
CA LYS A 404 -29.05 2.21 14.01
C LYS A 404 -27.56 2.15 14.27
N ALA A 405 -26.75 2.48 13.27
CA ALA A 405 -25.33 2.72 13.47
C ALA A 405 -25.14 3.88 14.48
N ILE A 406 -24.07 3.80 15.26
CA ILE A 406 -23.76 4.76 16.31
C ILE A 406 -22.27 5.08 16.23
N ALA A 407 -21.97 6.37 16.13
CA ALA A 407 -20.66 6.95 16.38
C ALA A 407 -20.85 8.16 17.30
N LEU A 408 -19.77 8.65 17.92
CA LEU A 408 -19.83 9.82 18.81
C LEU A 408 -19.00 10.97 18.25
N LYS A 409 -19.51 12.19 18.37
CA LYS A 409 -18.72 13.42 18.15
C LYS A 409 -18.71 14.30 19.39
N SER A 410 -17.62 15.04 19.56
CA SER A 410 -17.51 16.08 20.57
C SER A 410 -16.59 17.20 20.10
N ASN A 411 -17.01 18.45 20.28
CA ASN A 411 -16.12 19.60 20.07
C ASN A 411 -15.18 19.86 21.25
N THR A 412 -15.19 19.02 22.29
CA THR A 412 -14.30 19.09 23.46
C THR A 412 -13.63 17.74 23.72
N PRO A 413 -12.50 17.72 24.45
CA PRO A 413 -11.92 16.48 24.93
C PRO A 413 -12.95 15.69 25.76
N PRO A 414 -13.13 14.38 25.53
CA PRO A 414 -14.02 13.57 26.35
C PRO A 414 -13.51 13.54 27.79
N CYS A 415 -14.40 13.79 28.74
CA CYS A 415 -14.13 13.58 30.16
C CYS A 415 -14.21 12.08 30.51
N VAL A 416 -13.77 11.71 31.72
CA VAL A 416 -13.75 10.31 32.21
C VAL A 416 -15.09 9.61 32.00
N ASN A 417 -16.21 10.24 32.40
CA ASN A 417 -17.55 9.64 32.25
C ASN A 417 -17.93 9.38 30.78
N ILE A 418 -17.44 10.18 29.82
CA ILE A 418 -17.72 9.96 28.39
C ILE A 418 -16.85 8.83 27.85
N ILE A 419 -15.60 8.71 28.32
CA ILE A 419 -14.73 7.57 28.01
C ILE A 419 -15.36 6.27 28.55
N GLU A 420 -15.89 6.29 29.77
CA GLU A 420 -16.63 5.17 30.35
C GLU A 420 -17.83 4.78 29.47
N VAL A 421 -18.64 5.75 29.02
CA VAL A 421 -19.75 5.46 28.08
C VAL A 421 -19.24 4.88 26.76
N ILE A 422 -18.18 5.43 26.16
CA ILE A 422 -17.56 4.88 24.93
C ILE A 422 -17.18 3.41 25.14
N ASN A 423 -16.54 3.13 26.28
CA ASN A 423 -16.07 1.81 26.66
C ASN A 423 -17.25 0.85 26.88
N GLU A 424 -18.20 1.18 27.76
CA GLU A 424 -19.36 0.32 28.09
C GLU A 424 -20.28 0.06 26.90
N SER A 425 -20.51 1.08 26.07
CA SER A 425 -21.37 0.96 24.90
C SER A 425 -20.71 0.21 23.73
N ALA A 426 -19.40 -0.09 23.82
CA ALA A 426 -18.58 -0.59 22.72
C ALA A 426 -18.72 0.27 21.46
N THR A 427 -18.71 1.61 21.61
CA THR A 427 -18.89 2.54 20.48
C THR A 427 -17.76 2.37 19.47
N PRO A 428 -18.03 2.04 18.19
CA PRO A 428 -16.98 1.68 17.23
C PRO A 428 -16.12 2.85 16.77
N VAL A 429 -16.69 4.05 16.64
CA VAL A 429 -15.99 5.25 16.16
C VAL A 429 -16.36 6.44 17.03
N ALA A 430 -15.36 7.21 17.43
CA ALA A 430 -15.56 8.50 18.07
C ALA A 430 -14.58 9.54 17.51
N LEU A 431 -15.06 10.77 17.31
CA LEU A 431 -14.28 11.90 16.80
C LEU A 431 -14.38 13.06 17.79
N TRP A 432 -13.26 13.63 18.20
CA TRP A 432 -13.31 14.82 19.05
C TRP A 432 -12.17 15.79 18.81
N LEU A 433 -12.36 17.02 19.32
CA LEU A 433 -11.31 18.03 19.37
C LEU A 433 -10.62 18.01 20.73
N LYS A 434 -9.29 17.99 20.73
CA LYS A 434 -8.45 18.12 21.93
C LYS A 434 -8.41 19.54 22.49
N LYS A 435 -8.80 20.52 21.68
CA LYS A 435 -8.82 21.95 22.00
C LYS A 435 -9.97 22.60 21.25
N ASN A 436 -10.66 23.55 21.87
CA ASN A 436 -11.84 24.19 21.29
C ASN A 436 -11.97 25.70 21.55
N ASP A 437 -11.02 26.28 22.27
CA ASP A 437 -10.90 27.72 22.56
C ASP A 437 -10.23 28.48 21.40
N PHE A 438 -10.76 28.33 20.19
CA PHE A 438 -10.31 29.11 19.03
C PHE A 438 -11.03 30.46 18.97
N LYS A 439 -10.32 31.52 18.52
CA LYS A 439 -10.91 32.85 18.42
C LYS A 439 -11.74 33.06 17.17
N THR A 440 -11.34 32.41 16.07
CA THR A 440 -11.91 32.67 14.73
C THR A 440 -12.69 31.50 14.14
N ILE A 441 -12.67 30.33 14.79
CA ILE A 441 -13.24 29.08 14.25
C ILE A 441 -14.46 28.66 15.07
N ASN A 442 -15.57 28.38 14.38
CA ASN A 442 -16.68 27.64 14.96
C ASN A 442 -16.40 26.14 14.90
N CYS A 443 -15.95 25.56 16.02
CA CYS A 443 -15.62 24.13 16.14
C CYS A 443 -16.75 23.21 15.68
N GLN A 444 -18.00 23.58 15.98
CA GLN A 444 -19.15 22.74 15.65
C GLN A 444 -19.35 22.67 14.14
N GLU A 445 -19.35 23.83 13.48
CA GLU A 445 -19.51 23.91 12.02
C GLU A 445 -18.38 23.18 11.28
N GLU A 446 -17.13 23.30 11.76
CA GLU A 446 -16.01 22.61 11.14
C GLU A 446 -16.08 21.08 11.33
N LEU A 447 -16.49 20.60 12.51
CA LEU A 447 -16.76 19.17 12.71
C LEU A 447 -17.92 18.67 11.84
N ASP A 448 -18.99 19.47 11.69
CA ASP A 448 -20.13 19.10 10.86
C ASP A 448 -19.76 19.03 9.38
N LYS A 449 -18.93 19.96 8.89
CA LYS A 449 -18.34 19.91 7.54
C LYS A 449 -17.48 18.67 7.34
N LEU A 450 -16.64 18.33 8.32
CA LEU A 450 -15.79 17.15 8.29
C LEU A 450 -16.61 15.85 8.23
N LEU A 451 -17.76 15.80 8.92
CA LEU A 451 -18.68 14.66 8.91
C LEU A 451 -19.65 14.66 7.71
N ASN A 452 -19.47 15.56 6.74
CA ASN A 452 -20.18 15.51 5.47
C ASN A 452 -19.45 14.60 4.47
N CYS A 453 -19.25 13.35 4.88
CA CYS A 453 -18.64 12.28 4.11
C CYS A 453 -19.22 10.93 4.52
N LYS A 454 -18.90 9.87 3.78
CA LYS A 454 -19.21 8.50 4.21
C LYS A 454 -18.24 8.04 5.32
N ILE A 455 -18.63 7.02 6.10
CA ILE A 455 -17.79 6.52 7.20
C ILE A 455 -16.41 6.04 6.76
N ASN A 456 -16.33 5.38 5.60
CA ASN A 456 -15.08 4.89 5.03
C ASN A 456 -14.18 6.01 4.48
N GLU A 457 -14.73 7.20 4.24
CA GLU A 457 -13.98 8.39 3.80
C GLU A 457 -13.46 9.21 4.99
N LEU A 458 -14.02 9.03 6.18
CA LEU A 458 -13.69 9.81 7.37
C LEU A 458 -12.19 9.78 7.73
N PRO A 459 -11.48 8.62 7.71
CA PRO A 459 -10.03 8.60 7.93
C PRO A 459 -9.24 9.51 6.99
N GLU A 460 -9.60 9.52 5.70
CA GLU A 460 -8.95 10.36 4.70
C GLU A 460 -9.26 11.83 4.94
N LYS A 461 -10.51 12.16 5.26
CA LYS A 461 -10.89 13.54 5.59
C LYS A 461 -10.18 14.07 6.83
N VAL A 462 -10.01 13.24 7.86
CA VAL A 462 -9.24 13.59 9.06
C VAL A 462 -7.76 13.81 8.73
N LYS A 463 -7.16 12.94 7.90
CA LYS A 463 -5.77 13.09 7.44
C LYS A 463 -5.59 14.37 6.61
N GLN A 464 -6.53 14.65 5.71
CA GLN A 464 -6.53 15.87 4.90
C GLN A 464 -6.58 17.12 5.78
N GLN A 465 -7.50 17.17 6.76
CA GLN A 465 -7.59 18.29 7.72
C GLN A 465 -6.30 18.47 8.52
N ARG A 466 -5.65 17.37 8.93
CA ARG A 466 -4.34 17.42 9.58
C ARG A 466 -3.29 17.99 8.64
N SER A 467 -3.21 17.53 7.39
CA SER A 467 -2.24 18.01 6.39
C SER A 467 -2.39 19.50 6.09
N GLU A 468 -3.64 19.97 5.88
CA GLU A 468 -3.96 21.38 5.62
C GLU A 468 -3.53 22.30 6.78
N ALA A 469 -3.58 21.81 8.02
CA ALA A 469 -3.14 22.56 9.19
C ALA A 469 -1.63 22.88 9.17
N PHE A 470 -0.81 22.12 8.44
CA PHE A 470 0.65 22.32 8.37
C PHE A 470 1.14 22.96 7.05
N GLY A 471 0.24 23.48 6.21
CA GLY A 471 0.57 24.17 4.95
C GLY A 471 1.16 25.58 5.11
N GLU A 472 1.52 26.23 3.99
CA GLU A 472 2.05 27.61 3.99
C GLU A 472 1.00 28.63 4.44
N GLY A 473 1.29 29.32 5.55
CA GLY A 473 0.39 30.28 6.19
C GLY A 473 0.17 29.90 7.65
N ASN A 474 0.59 30.76 8.58
CA ASN A 474 0.55 30.50 10.02
C ASN A 474 -0.91 30.44 10.52
N LYS A 475 -1.58 29.29 10.38
CA LYS A 475 -2.91 29.04 10.95
C LYS A 475 -2.77 28.20 12.22
N GLN A 476 -2.17 28.79 13.26
CA GLN A 476 -2.18 28.25 14.63
C GLN A 476 -3.61 27.90 15.09
N GLU A 477 -4.62 28.56 14.52
CA GLU A 477 -6.03 28.18 14.63
C GLU A 477 -6.42 27.34 13.41
N HIS A 478 -6.37 26.01 13.54
CA HIS A 478 -6.94 25.05 12.59
C HIS A 478 -7.37 23.80 13.35
N ILE A 479 -8.59 23.30 13.12
CA ILE A 479 -9.09 22.12 13.85
C ILE A 479 -8.24 20.87 13.61
N GLY A 480 -7.59 20.79 12.44
CA GLY A 480 -6.69 19.69 12.06
C GLY A 480 -5.56 19.43 13.03
N HIS A 481 -5.07 20.45 13.76
CA HIS A 481 -4.06 20.26 14.82
C HIS A 481 -4.60 19.52 16.05
N HIS A 482 -5.92 19.44 16.20
CA HIS A 482 -6.58 19.02 17.43
C HIS A 482 -7.58 17.88 17.22
N LEU A 483 -7.70 17.32 16.02
CA LEU A 483 -8.57 16.17 15.74
C LEU A 483 -7.99 14.87 16.31
N ALA A 484 -8.79 14.18 17.11
CA ALA A 484 -8.58 12.81 17.56
C ALA A 484 -9.64 11.89 16.94
N LEU A 485 -9.20 10.76 16.38
CA LEU A 485 -10.08 9.76 15.79
C LEU A 485 -9.87 8.41 16.49
N LEU A 486 -10.85 8.01 17.28
CA LEU A 486 -10.94 6.65 17.82
C LEU A 486 -11.59 5.74 16.77
N TRP A 487 -10.90 4.65 16.44
CA TRP A 487 -11.29 3.73 15.37
C TRP A 487 -11.10 2.28 15.82
N GLU A 488 -12.18 1.67 16.32
CA GLU A 488 -12.14 0.40 17.05
C GLU A 488 -12.53 -0.79 16.19
N ASP A 489 -11.64 -1.14 15.26
CA ASP A 489 -11.78 -2.33 14.43
C ASP A 489 -11.53 -3.61 15.26
N PRO A 490 -12.55 -4.45 15.50
CA PRO A 490 -12.41 -5.65 16.32
C PRO A 490 -11.50 -6.73 15.69
N TYR A 491 -11.10 -6.58 14.43
CA TYR A 491 -10.22 -7.52 13.73
C TYR A 491 -8.74 -7.14 13.78
N LEU A 492 -8.40 -5.91 14.20
CA LEU A 492 -7.02 -5.40 14.29
C LEU A 492 -6.48 -5.41 15.74
N LEU A 493 -6.49 -6.56 16.40
CA LEU A 493 -6.03 -6.66 17.79
C LEU A 493 -4.51 -6.86 17.86
N PRO A 494 -3.79 -6.34 18.88
CA PRO A 494 -2.43 -6.79 19.17
C PRO A 494 -2.31 -8.32 19.28
N PRO A 495 -1.25 -8.95 18.73
CA PRO A 495 -1.02 -10.39 18.88
C PRO A 495 -0.94 -10.80 20.36
N GLN A 496 -1.56 -11.93 20.73
CA GLN A 496 -1.51 -12.43 22.11
C GLN A 496 -0.10 -12.91 22.47
N ILE A 497 0.70 -12.10 23.17
CA ILE A 497 1.94 -12.59 23.77
C ILE A 497 1.58 -13.34 25.06
N ASN A 498 1.58 -14.67 25.02
CA ASN A 498 1.56 -15.49 26.23
C ASN A 498 2.78 -15.14 27.09
N TYR A 499 2.57 -14.43 28.19
CA TYR A 499 3.53 -14.34 29.28
C TYR A 499 3.39 -15.60 30.16
N THR A 500 3.61 -16.78 29.58
CA THR A 500 3.80 -18.02 30.34
C THR A 500 5.26 -18.43 30.24
N THR A 501 6.15 -17.52 30.67
CA THR A 501 7.54 -17.78 31.14
C THR A 501 8.23 -16.43 31.31
N ILE A 502 8.00 -15.76 32.44
CA ILE A 502 9.03 -15.00 33.14
C ILE A 502 9.03 -15.52 34.57
#